data_AF-A0A563UIP3-F1
#
_entry.id   AF-A0A563UIP3-F1
#
_cell.length_a   1.000
_cell.length_b   1.000
_cell.length_c   1.000
_cell.angle_alpha   90.00
_cell.angle_beta   90.00
_cell.angle_gamma   90.00
#
_symmetry.space_group_name_H-M   'P 1'
#
loop_
_entity.id
_entity.type
_entity.pdbx_description
1 polymer ?
#
loop_
_entity_poly.entity_id
_entity_poly.type
_entity_poly.pdbx_seq_one_letter_code
_entity_poly.pdbx_strand_id
1 'polypeptide(L)'
;MRLVKSLIYYLITYQYYKLIFGKIGRRSRIFKTLRIESAHNIYIGSKVTIYGFSWIAATPLTNAKECKLIINDGVSIGHFSHIYATSKIEIGPNVLIADKVYISDNLHAYQDISLPVMNQPIKQINTVAIGDGAWLGENVCVIGASIGKGAVIGANSVVTKDIPDYCVAVGSPAKVIKRYNFQLSKWEKVNDD
;
A
#
# COMPACT_ATOMS: atom_id res chain seq x y z
N MET A 1 21.83 11.55 21.31
CA MET A 1 21.88 11.07 19.90
C MET A 1 20.51 11.02 19.19
N ARG A 2 19.43 10.47 19.78
CA ARG A 2 18.09 10.40 19.14
C ARG A 2 17.45 11.77 18.85
N LEU A 3 17.57 12.74 19.77
CA LEU A 3 17.00 14.08 19.62
C LEU A 3 17.62 14.86 18.45
N VAL A 4 18.96 14.85 18.34
CA VAL A 4 19.68 15.51 17.24
C VAL A 4 19.29 14.95 15.87
N LYS A 5 19.21 13.62 15.73
CA LYS A 5 18.74 12.98 14.49
C LYS A 5 17.30 13.37 14.14
N SER A 6 16.44 13.51 15.15
CA SER A 6 15.07 13.99 14.96
C SER A 6 15.04 15.45 14.49
N LEU A 7 15.88 16.31 15.07
CA LEU A 7 15.96 17.73 14.69
C LEU A 7 16.44 17.89 13.24
N ILE A 8 17.53 17.21 12.86
CA ILE A 8 18.07 17.22 11.49
C ILE A 8 17.01 16.76 10.48
N TYR A 9 16.26 15.70 10.81
CA TYR A 9 15.17 15.23 9.96
C TYR A 9 14.15 16.34 9.69
N TYR A 10 13.68 17.04 10.72
CA TYR A 10 12.67 18.08 10.53
C TYR A 10 13.20 19.36 9.89
N LEU A 11 14.47 19.72 10.11
CA LEU A 11 15.07 20.92 9.54
C LEU A 11 15.48 20.75 8.06
N ILE A 12 15.84 19.54 7.64
CA ILE A 12 16.40 19.28 6.31
C ILE A 12 15.52 18.31 5.54
N THR A 13 15.48 17.05 5.96
CA THR A 13 14.84 15.95 5.21
C THR A 13 13.33 16.18 4.99
N TYR A 14 12.63 16.56 6.05
CA TYR A 14 11.19 16.84 5.99
C TYR A 14 10.89 18.07 5.11
N GLN A 15 11.75 19.09 5.14
CA GLN A 15 11.59 20.27 4.30
C GLN A 15 11.78 19.93 2.82
N TYR A 16 12.77 19.09 2.49
CA TYR A 16 12.92 18.53 1.15
C TYR A 16 11.67 17.76 0.71
N TYR A 17 11.13 16.89 1.57
CA TYR A 17 9.90 16.14 1.28
C TYR A 17 8.68 17.05 1.06
N LYS A 18 8.57 18.16 1.78
CA LYS A 18 7.52 19.16 1.51
C LYS A 18 7.62 19.82 0.14
N LEU A 19 8.81 19.86 -0.47
CA LEU A 19 9.01 20.47 -1.78
C LEU A 19 8.70 19.47 -2.92
N ILE A 20 8.99 18.18 -2.72
CA ILE A 20 8.85 17.19 -3.79
C ILE A 20 7.51 16.44 -3.80
N PHE A 21 6.89 16.24 -2.63
CA PHE A 21 5.62 15.53 -2.55
C PHE A 21 4.44 16.44 -2.88
N GLY A 22 3.38 15.88 -3.45
CA GLY A 22 2.10 16.58 -3.63
C GLY A 22 1.55 17.07 -2.28
N LYS A 23 1.77 16.30 -1.22
CA LYS A 23 1.53 16.71 0.17
C LYS A 23 2.34 15.84 1.14
N ILE A 24 2.83 16.42 2.24
CA ILE A 24 3.28 15.65 3.42
C ILE A 24 2.79 16.33 4.71
N GLY A 25 2.05 15.57 5.52
CA GLY A 25 1.48 16.03 6.78
C GLY A 25 2.49 16.08 7.93
N ARG A 26 2.08 16.74 9.02
CA ARG A 26 2.93 16.98 10.17
C ARG A 26 3.26 15.67 10.89
N ARG A 27 4.44 15.64 11.53
CA ARG A 27 4.93 14.49 12.32
C ARG A 27 5.09 13.19 11.51
N SER A 28 5.09 13.28 10.17
CA SER A 28 5.35 12.14 9.30
C SER A 28 6.84 11.92 9.12
N ARG A 29 7.26 10.65 9.20
CA ARG A 29 8.66 10.22 9.19
C ARG A 29 8.88 9.20 8.08
N ILE A 30 9.80 9.54 7.19
CA ILE A 30 10.24 8.65 6.13
C ILE A 30 11.71 8.35 6.39
N PHE A 31 12.00 7.08 6.69
CA PHE A 31 13.36 6.59 6.88
C PHE A 31 13.95 6.17 5.53
N LYS A 32 15.29 6.13 5.44
CA LYS A 32 16.11 5.81 4.26
C LYS A 32 15.34 5.04 3.17
N THR A 33 14.74 5.73 2.22
CA THR A 33 13.96 5.11 1.13
C THR A 33 14.89 4.46 0.13
N LEU A 34 14.48 3.32 -0.44
CA LEU A 34 15.20 2.72 -1.56
C LEU A 34 14.98 3.56 -2.82
N ARG A 35 13.72 3.92 -3.09
CA ARG A 35 13.35 4.71 -4.27
C ARG A 35 12.05 5.48 -4.04
N ILE A 36 11.99 6.70 -4.54
CA ILE A 36 10.77 7.49 -4.67
C ILE A 36 10.65 7.89 -6.14
N GLU A 37 9.51 7.62 -6.77
CA GLU A 37 9.24 8.03 -8.15
C GLU A 37 7.98 8.90 -8.23
N SER A 38 8.05 9.92 -9.09
CA SER A 38 6.91 10.81 -9.36
C SER A 38 6.32 11.39 -8.08
N ALA A 39 7.20 11.90 -7.20
CA ALA A 39 6.83 12.35 -5.85
C ALA A 39 5.67 13.36 -5.81
N HIS A 40 5.54 14.21 -6.84
CA HIS A 40 4.44 15.18 -6.94
C HIS A 40 3.04 14.54 -6.97
N ASN A 41 2.94 13.26 -7.34
CA ASN A 41 1.71 12.45 -7.33
C ASN A 41 1.49 11.68 -6.02
N ILE A 42 2.40 11.80 -5.04
CA ILE A 42 2.33 11.12 -3.76
C ILE A 42 1.88 12.11 -2.68
N TYR A 43 0.82 11.75 -1.96
CA TYR A 43 0.17 12.55 -0.94
C TYR A 43 0.21 11.80 0.40
N ILE A 44 0.93 12.35 1.36
CA ILE A 44 1.17 11.72 2.67
C ILE A 44 0.46 12.55 3.75
N GLY A 45 -0.33 11.88 4.58
CA GLY A 45 -1.02 12.42 5.73
C GLY A 45 -0.08 12.79 6.88
N SER A 46 -0.68 13.09 8.03
CA SER A 46 0.02 13.36 9.28
C SER A 46 0.29 12.08 10.07
N LYS A 47 1.36 12.08 10.87
CA LYS A 47 1.76 10.95 11.72
C LYS A 47 1.99 9.64 10.94
N VAL A 48 2.36 9.73 9.66
CA VAL A 48 2.71 8.57 8.84
C VAL A 48 4.14 8.16 9.12
N THR A 49 4.40 6.86 9.27
CA THR A 49 5.77 6.33 9.35
C THR A 49 6.03 5.39 8.19
N ILE A 50 7.05 5.67 7.38
CA ILE A 50 7.55 4.77 6.33
C ILE A 50 8.95 4.34 6.75
N TYR A 51 9.10 3.06 7.06
CA TYR A 51 10.37 2.46 7.43
C TYR A 51 11.30 2.26 6.23
N GLY A 52 12.56 1.95 6.52
CA GLY A 52 13.64 2.03 5.55
C GLY A 52 13.56 0.98 4.44
N PHE A 53 14.19 1.33 3.32
CA PHE A 53 14.36 0.54 2.10
C PHE A 53 13.08 0.25 1.33
N SER A 54 12.03 1.04 1.57
CA SER A 54 10.81 0.96 0.79
C SER A 54 10.94 1.69 -0.55
N TRP A 55 10.26 1.17 -1.58
CA TRP A 55 10.09 1.79 -2.89
C TRP A 55 8.65 2.28 -3.02
N ILE A 56 8.48 3.60 -3.19
CA ILE A 56 7.17 4.21 -3.30
C ILE A 56 7.08 5.01 -4.60
N ALA A 57 6.09 4.67 -5.44
CA ALA A 57 5.94 5.26 -6.76
C ALA A 57 4.46 5.58 -7.08
N ALA A 58 4.26 6.69 -7.79
CA ALA A 58 2.99 7.08 -8.40
C ALA A 58 3.26 7.59 -9.83
N THR A 59 3.69 6.68 -10.71
CA THR A 59 4.18 7.00 -12.04
C THR A 59 3.11 6.67 -13.11
N PRO A 60 2.68 7.65 -13.93
CA PRO A 60 1.63 7.45 -14.94
C PRO A 60 2.16 6.66 -16.15
N LEU A 61 2.28 5.34 -16.00
CA LEU A 61 2.78 4.43 -17.05
C LEU A 61 1.66 3.78 -17.88
N THR A 62 0.41 4.14 -17.61
CA THR A 62 -0.77 3.62 -18.31
C THR A 62 -1.60 4.78 -18.85
N ASN A 63 -2.67 4.48 -19.60
CA ASN A 63 -3.61 5.48 -20.11
C ASN A 63 -4.60 5.99 -19.04
N ALA A 64 -4.30 5.79 -17.75
CA ALA A 64 -5.12 6.30 -16.66
C ALA A 64 -5.13 7.85 -16.68
N LYS A 65 -6.30 8.45 -16.44
CA LYS A 65 -6.47 9.91 -16.46
C LYS A 65 -5.73 10.60 -15.32
N GLU A 66 -5.55 9.91 -14.20
CA GLU A 66 -4.85 10.40 -13.03
C GLU A 66 -3.88 9.32 -12.55
N CYS A 67 -2.80 9.74 -11.89
CA CYS A 67 -1.88 8.86 -11.19
C CYS A 67 -1.65 9.41 -9.78
N LYS A 68 -2.14 8.74 -8.74
CA LYS A 68 -2.01 9.19 -7.34
C LYS A 68 -1.72 8.05 -6.40
N LEU A 69 -0.79 8.28 -5.47
CA LEU A 69 -0.64 7.46 -4.27
C LEU A 69 -1.01 8.31 -3.06
N ILE A 70 -2.03 7.88 -2.33
CA ILE A 70 -2.55 8.59 -1.15
C ILE A 70 -2.31 7.70 0.07
N ILE A 71 -1.56 8.22 1.05
CA ILE A 71 -1.27 7.56 2.32
C ILE A 71 -1.86 8.43 3.42
N ASN A 72 -2.99 8.02 3.99
CA ASN A 72 -3.71 8.82 4.99
C ASN A 72 -3.05 8.81 6.37
N ASP A 73 -3.63 9.55 7.30
CA ASP A 73 -3.08 9.82 8.62
C ASP A 73 -2.84 8.55 9.45
N GLY A 74 -1.75 8.52 10.21
CA GLY A 74 -1.46 7.45 11.17
C GLY A 74 -1.03 6.11 10.56
N VAL A 75 -0.83 6.03 9.24
CA VAL A 75 -0.36 4.82 8.56
C VAL A 75 1.09 4.50 8.98
N SER A 76 1.37 3.21 9.21
CA SER A 76 2.71 2.69 9.43
C SER A 76 3.06 1.64 8.37
N ILE A 77 4.10 1.90 7.57
CA ILE A 77 4.60 1.02 6.51
C ILE A 77 5.96 0.48 6.88
N GLY A 78 6.06 -0.84 7.02
CA GLY A 78 7.27 -1.60 7.32
C GLY A 78 8.41 -1.43 6.31
N HIS A 79 9.54 -2.05 6.63
CA HIS A 79 10.75 -2.02 5.83
C HIS A 79 10.56 -2.79 4.52
N PHE A 80 11.30 -2.40 3.48
CA PHE A 80 11.35 -3.11 2.19
C PHE A 80 10.00 -3.27 1.48
N SER A 81 9.01 -2.44 1.82
CA SER A 81 7.70 -2.47 1.17
C SER A 81 7.78 -1.75 -0.19
N HIS A 82 7.02 -2.24 -1.16
CA HIS A 82 7.00 -1.71 -2.52
C HIS A 82 5.57 -1.37 -2.93
N ILE A 83 5.29 -0.08 -3.12
CA ILE A 83 3.97 0.44 -3.46
C ILE A 83 4.08 1.18 -4.79
N TYR A 84 3.40 0.69 -5.82
CA TYR A 84 3.53 1.20 -7.18
C TYR A 84 2.16 1.49 -7.80
N ALA A 85 1.77 2.77 -7.79
CA ALA A 85 0.54 3.23 -8.44
C ALA A 85 0.82 3.69 -9.87
N THR A 86 -0.01 3.26 -10.82
CA THR A 86 -0.07 3.83 -12.18
C THR A 86 -1.38 4.58 -12.45
N SER A 87 -2.43 4.34 -11.66
CA SER A 87 -3.69 5.11 -11.63
C SER A 87 -4.00 5.65 -10.24
N LYS A 88 -4.37 4.78 -9.29
CA LYS A 88 -4.69 5.21 -7.93
C LYS A 88 -4.53 4.08 -6.94
N ILE A 89 -3.69 4.32 -5.94
CA ILE A 89 -3.62 3.54 -4.70
C ILE A 89 -3.94 4.48 -3.55
N GLU A 90 -4.91 4.10 -2.72
CA GLU A 90 -5.30 4.86 -1.53
C GLU A 90 -5.25 3.97 -0.29
N ILE A 91 -4.46 4.38 0.69
CA ILE A 91 -4.32 3.72 1.98
C ILE A 91 -5.04 4.57 3.01
N GLY A 92 -6.10 4.03 3.61
CA GLY A 92 -6.92 4.66 4.62
C GLY A 92 -6.16 4.95 5.92
N PRO A 93 -6.74 5.75 6.84
CA PRO A 93 -6.10 6.10 8.09
C PRO A 93 -5.85 4.88 9.00
N ASN A 94 -4.78 4.98 9.78
CA ASN A 94 -4.37 4.01 10.80
C ASN A 94 -4.17 2.57 10.29
N VAL A 95 -3.86 2.39 9.00
CA VAL A 95 -3.49 1.08 8.44
C VAL A 95 -2.09 0.69 8.92
N LEU A 96 -1.95 -0.57 9.34
CA LEU A 96 -0.66 -1.18 9.66
C LEU A 96 -0.22 -2.08 8.50
N ILE A 97 0.93 -1.78 7.92
CA ILE A 97 1.54 -2.57 6.85
C ILE A 97 2.87 -3.09 7.39
N ALA A 98 3.01 -4.42 7.48
CA ALA A 98 4.24 -5.06 7.92
C ALA A 98 5.37 -4.91 6.89
N ASP A 99 6.51 -5.53 7.16
CA ASP A 99 7.66 -5.51 6.27
C ASP A 99 7.39 -6.28 4.95
N LYS A 100 8.10 -5.88 3.89
CA LYS A 100 8.13 -6.57 2.58
C LYS A 100 6.76 -6.71 1.91
N VAL A 101 5.84 -5.77 2.16
CA VAL A 101 4.52 -5.79 1.51
C VAL A 101 4.62 -5.16 0.13
N TYR A 102 4.05 -5.83 -0.88
CA TYR A 102 3.89 -5.31 -2.23
C TYR A 102 2.45 -4.91 -2.51
N ILE A 103 2.23 -3.72 -3.07
CA ILE A 103 0.90 -3.23 -3.47
C ILE A 103 0.99 -2.57 -4.85
N SER A 104 0.26 -3.11 -5.83
CA SER A 104 0.13 -2.52 -7.17
C SER A 104 -1.31 -2.47 -7.63
N ASP A 105 -1.61 -1.51 -8.51
CA ASP A 105 -2.89 -1.34 -9.19
C ASP A 105 -2.85 -1.77 -10.68
N ASN A 106 -1.72 -2.33 -11.09
CA ASN A 106 -1.37 -2.68 -12.48
C ASN A 106 -0.62 -4.03 -12.56
N LEU A 107 -0.48 -4.52 -13.79
CA LEU A 107 0.39 -5.65 -14.19
C LEU A 107 1.09 -5.35 -15.52
N HIS A 108 2.05 -6.19 -15.91
CA HIS A 108 2.48 -6.26 -17.31
C HIS A 108 1.45 -7.01 -18.17
N ALA A 109 1.17 -6.51 -19.37
CA ALA A 109 0.48 -7.30 -20.37
C ALA A 109 1.33 -8.51 -20.78
N TYR A 110 0.65 -9.61 -21.11
CA TYR A 110 1.30 -10.87 -21.48
C TYR A 110 0.53 -11.63 -22.57
N GLN A 111 -0.50 -11.01 -23.14
CA GLN A 111 -1.43 -11.66 -24.06
C GLN A 111 -0.83 -11.87 -25.45
N ASP A 112 0.10 -11.01 -25.88
CA ASP A 112 0.79 -11.18 -27.15
C ASP A 112 1.97 -12.15 -26.98
N ILE A 113 1.82 -13.38 -27.46
CA ILE A 113 2.86 -14.42 -27.35
C ILE A 113 4.03 -14.22 -28.32
N SER A 114 3.91 -13.31 -29.29
CA SER A 114 4.97 -12.99 -30.25
C SER A 114 6.02 -12.02 -29.70
N LEU A 115 5.69 -11.33 -28.60
CA LEU A 115 6.56 -10.35 -27.94
C LEU A 115 6.95 -10.81 -26.53
N PRO A 116 8.23 -10.70 -26.13
CA PRO A 116 8.62 -10.84 -24.73
C PRO A 116 7.80 -9.90 -23.83
N VAL A 117 7.40 -10.36 -22.64
CA VAL A 117 6.58 -9.57 -21.68
C VAL A 117 7.17 -8.19 -21.39
N MET A 118 8.50 -8.08 -21.33
CA MET A 118 9.19 -6.79 -21.11
C MET A 118 8.97 -5.76 -22.23
N ASN A 119 8.61 -6.20 -23.42
CA ASN A 119 8.29 -5.35 -24.58
C ASN A 119 6.78 -5.13 -24.72
N GLN A 120 5.97 -5.67 -23.81
CA GLN A 120 4.53 -5.47 -23.75
C GLN A 120 4.19 -4.34 -22.77
N PRO A 121 3.09 -3.61 -22.98
CA PRO A 121 2.74 -2.45 -22.15
C PRO A 121 2.37 -2.85 -20.72
N ILE A 122 2.51 -1.91 -19.79
CA ILE A 122 1.88 -2.02 -18.47
C ILE A 122 0.38 -1.83 -18.65
N LYS A 123 -0.39 -2.77 -18.09
CA LYS A 123 -1.84 -2.81 -18.12
C LYS A 123 -2.38 -2.35 -16.77
N GLN A 124 -3.23 -1.32 -16.80
CA GLN A 124 -4.03 -0.93 -15.64
C GLN A 124 -5.05 -2.03 -15.35
N ILE A 125 -5.17 -2.46 -14.09
CA ILE A 125 -6.19 -3.43 -13.67
C ILE A 125 -7.39 -2.68 -13.12
N ASN A 126 -7.22 -2.07 -11.96
CA ASN A 126 -8.24 -1.39 -11.17
C ASN A 126 -7.55 -0.25 -10.42
N THR A 127 -8.30 0.49 -9.62
CA THR A 127 -7.72 1.25 -8.50
C THR A 127 -7.66 0.35 -7.27
N VAL A 128 -6.73 0.62 -6.34
CA VAL A 128 -6.60 -0.16 -5.10
C VAL A 128 -6.90 0.73 -3.89
N ALA A 129 -7.81 0.27 -3.03
CA ALA A 129 -8.08 0.89 -1.73
C ALA A 129 -7.71 -0.08 -0.60
N ILE A 130 -7.02 0.42 0.42
CA ILE A 130 -6.77 -0.29 1.68
C ILE A 130 -7.56 0.44 2.77
N GLY A 131 -8.64 -0.17 3.25
CA GLY A 131 -9.60 0.45 4.16
C GLY A 131 -9.03 0.74 5.55
N ASP A 132 -9.67 1.68 6.24
CA ASP A 132 -9.24 2.20 7.54
C ASP A 132 -8.93 1.09 8.55
N GLY A 133 -7.82 1.22 9.28
CA GLY A 133 -7.45 0.28 10.33
C GLY A 133 -7.19 -1.15 9.88
N ALA A 134 -7.08 -1.41 8.57
CA ALA A 134 -6.68 -2.73 8.08
C ALA A 134 -5.24 -3.08 8.50
N TRP A 135 -4.95 -4.37 8.54
CA TRP A 135 -3.60 -4.89 8.78
C TRP A 135 -3.17 -5.84 7.65
N LEU A 136 -2.02 -5.56 7.06
CA LEU A 136 -1.36 -6.43 6.09
C LEU A 136 -0.13 -7.06 6.75
N GLY A 137 -0.13 -8.39 6.85
CA GLY A 137 0.99 -9.17 7.39
C GLY A 137 2.25 -9.12 6.52
N GLU A 138 3.37 -9.60 7.08
CA GLU A 138 4.65 -9.59 6.37
C GLU A 138 4.56 -10.35 5.04
N ASN A 139 5.22 -9.82 4.00
CA ASN A 139 5.29 -10.45 2.68
C ASN A 139 3.92 -10.66 1.99
N VAL A 140 2.92 -9.83 2.34
CA VAL A 140 1.65 -9.78 1.58
C VAL A 140 1.87 -9.12 0.23
N CYS A 141 1.22 -9.66 -0.80
CA CYS A 141 1.24 -9.15 -2.16
C CYS A 141 -0.19 -8.80 -2.60
N VAL A 142 -0.46 -7.53 -2.89
CA VAL A 142 -1.77 -7.03 -3.37
C VAL A 142 -1.63 -6.63 -4.83
N ILE A 143 -2.41 -7.26 -5.71
CA ILE A 143 -2.33 -7.07 -7.16
C ILE A 143 -3.71 -6.68 -7.68
N GLY A 144 -3.96 -5.38 -7.85
CA GLY A 144 -5.18 -4.85 -8.46
C GLY A 144 -6.48 -5.10 -7.69
N ALA A 145 -6.39 -5.42 -6.40
CA ALA A 145 -7.51 -5.73 -5.52
C ALA A 145 -7.54 -4.78 -4.31
N SER A 146 -8.74 -4.50 -3.81
CA SER A 146 -8.97 -3.66 -2.62
C SER A 146 -9.15 -4.50 -1.35
N ILE A 147 -8.75 -3.93 -0.21
CA ILE A 147 -8.87 -4.54 1.11
C ILE A 147 -9.79 -3.66 1.95
N GLY A 148 -10.83 -4.25 2.52
CA GLY A 148 -11.84 -3.52 3.30
C GLY A 148 -11.36 -2.98 4.63
N LYS A 149 -12.20 -2.13 5.24
CA LYS A 149 -12.00 -1.54 6.56
C LYS A 149 -11.82 -2.62 7.64
N GLY A 150 -10.81 -2.47 8.48
CA GLY A 150 -10.52 -3.39 9.59
C GLY A 150 -10.24 -4.83 9.15
N ALA A 151 -10.00 -5.07 7.86
CA ALA A 151 -9.65 -6.39 7.36
C ALA A 151 -8.21 -6.77 7.75
N VAL A 152 -7.99 -8.06 7.94
CA VAL A 152 -6.68 -8.63 8.30
C VAL A 152 -6.24 -9.58 7.20
N ILE A 153 -5.09 -9.29 6.60
CA ILE A 153 -4.46 -10.16 5.62
C ILE A 153 -3.28 -10.86 6.28
N GLY A 154 -3.35 -12.19 6.39
CA GLY A 154 -2.26 -12.97 6.98
C GLY A 154 -0.97 -12.89 6.17
N ALA A 155 0.16 -13.10 6.83
CA ALA A 155 1.47 -13.09 6.20
C ALA A 155 1.56 -14.05 5.00
N ASN A 156 2.41 -13.72 4.02
CA ASN A 156 2.62 -14.48 2.77
C ASN A 156 1.35 -14.69 1.90
N SER A 157 0.33 -13.85 2.06
CA SER A 157 -0.89 -13.96 1.24
C SER A 157 -0.78 -13.18 -0.07
N VAL A 158 -1.41 -13.68 -1.13
CA VAL A 158 -1.51 -13.01 -2.44
C VAL A 158 -2.96 -12.62 -2.70
N VAL A 159 -3.26 -11.33 -2.63
CA VAL A 159 -4.60 -10.76 -2.77
C VAL A 159 -4.81 -10.31 -4.22
N THR A 160 -5.62 -11.08 -4.94
CA THR A 160 -5.99 -10.82 -6.35
C THR A 160 -7.48 -10.54 -6.56
N LYS A 161 -8.26 -10.59 -5.48
CA LYS A 161 -9.69 -10.25 -5.43
C LYS A 161 -9.96 -9.44 -4.18
N ASP A 162 -10.98 -8.59 -4.26
CA ASP A 162 -11.32 -7.71 -3.15
C ASP A 162 -11.64 -8.49 -1.87
N ILE A 163 -11.12 -8.03 -0.75
CA ILE A 163 -11.40 -8.57 0.59
C ILE A 163 -12.39 -7.64 1.29
N PRO A 164 -13.56 -8.13 1.73
CA PRO A 164 -14.55 -7.27 2.37
C PRO A 164 -14.09 -6.71 3.73
N ASP A 165 -14.80 -5.69 4.20
CA ASP A 165 -14.62 -5.14 5.55
C ASP A 165 -14.71 -6.22 6.63
N TYR A 166 -13.92 -6.04 7.69
CA TYR A 166 -13.92 -6.88 8.89
C TYR A 166 -13.87 -8.39 8.58
N CYS A 167 -13.01 -8.74 7.62
CA CYS A 167 -12.69 -10.11 7.25
C CYS A 167 -11.23 -10.44 7.59
N VAL A 168 -10.95 -11.70 7.87
CA VAL A 168 -9.59 -12.24 7.91
C VAL A 168 -9.39 -13.10 6.68
N ALA A 169 -8.37 -12.81 5.88
CA ALA A 169 -8.02 -13.57 4.68
C ALA A 169 -6.58 -14.07 4.71
N VAL A 170 -6.35 -15.28 4.21
CA VAL A 170 -5.02 -15.91 4.14
C VAL A 170 -4.83 -16.69 2.84
N GLY A 171 -3.59 -16.92 2.43
CA GLY A 171 -3.22 -17.83 1.34
C GLY A 171 -2.93 -17.15 0.00
N SER A 172 -2.63 -17.95 -1.02
CA SER A 172 -2.31 -17.51 -2.38
C SER A 172 -3.05 -18.38 -3.40
N PRO A 173 -4.18 -17.93 -3.99
CA PRO A 173 -4.83 -16.65 -3.74
C PRO A 173 -5.44 -16.58 -2.33
N ALA A 174 -5.50 -15.37 -1.78
CA ALA A 174 -6.06 -15.12 -0.46
C ALA A 174 -7.56 -15.45 -0.43
N LYS A 175 -7.98 -16.23 0.58
CA LYS A 175 -9.38 -16.57 0.84
C LYS A 175 -9.78 -16.10 2.22
N VAL A 176 -11.02 -15.60 2.35
CA VAL A 176 -11.58 -15.20 3.63
C VAL A 176 -11.82 -16.45 4.47
N ILE A 177 -11.20 -16.51 5.65
CA ILE A 177 -11.34 -17.60 6.61
C ILE A 177 -12.15 -17.21 7.85
N LYS A 178 -12.31 -15.90 8.11
CA LYS A 178 -13.16 -15.39 9.20
C LYS A 178 -13.88 -14.11 8.79
N ARG A 179 -15.05 -13.90 9.37
CA ARG A 179 -15.82 -12.65 9.31
C ARG A 179 -16.16 -12.19 10.72
N TYR A 180 -16.11 -10.89 10.97
CA TYR A 180 -16.55 -10.35 12.24
C TYR A 180 -18.08 -10.31 12.31
N ASN A 181 -18.65 -10.95 13.32
CA ASN A 181 -20.07 -10.87 13.61
C ASN A 181 -20.31 -9.74 14.60
N PHE A 182 -20.95 -8.67 14.14
CA PHE A 182 -21.26 -7.49 14.94
C PHE A 182 -22.31 -7.74 16.04
N GLN A 183 -23.26 -8.64 15.81
CA GLN A 183 -24.29 -8.96 16.80
C GLN A 183 -23.70 -9.74 17.97
N LEU A 184 -22.79 -10.67 17.67
CA LEU A 184 -22.15 -11.54 18.66
C LEU A 184 -20.81 -11.00 19.18
N SER A 185 -20.35 -9.87 18.63
CA SER A 185 -19.05 -9.25 18.94
C SER A 185 -17.88 -10.24 18.91
N LYS A 186 -17.86 -11.13 17.90
CA LYS A 186 -16.85 -12.20 17.78
C LYS A 186 -16.49 -12.47 16.33
N TRP A 187 -15.30 -13.01 16.12
CA TRP A 187 -14.88 -13.53 14.83
C TRP A 187 -15.41 -14.93 14.61
N GLU A 188 -16.11 -15.15 13.50
CA GLU A 188 -16.65 -16.46 13.11
C GLU A 188 -15.86 -16.99 11.92
N LYS A 189 -15.56 -18.29 11.93
CA LYS A 189 -14.98 -18.95 10.76
C LYS A 189 -16.00 -18.93 9.63
N VAL A 190 -15.52 -18.71 8.41
CA VAL A 190 -16.33 -19.01 7.21
C VAL A 190 -16.25 -20.52 7.01
N ASN A 191 -17.39 -21.17 6.77
CA ASN A 191 -17.40 -22.57 6.40
C ASN A 191 -16.86 -22.68 4.97
N ASP A 192 -16.02 -23.69 4.72
CA ASP A 192 -15.58 -24.01 3.37
C ASP A 192 -16.77 -24.61 2.62
N ASP A 193 -17.46 -23.80 1.82
CA ASP A 193 -18.35 -24.28 0.75
C ASP A 193 -17.55 -24.48 -0.54
#